data_AF-A0AA43QQY1-F1
#
_entry.id   AF-A0AA43QQY1-F1
#
_cell.length_a   1.000
_cell.length_b   1.000
_cell.length_c   1.000
_cell.angle_alpha   90.00
_cell.angle_beta   90.00
_cell.angle_gamma   90.00
#
_symmetry.space_group_name_H-M   'P 1'
#
loop_
_entity.id
_entity.type
_entity.pdbx_description
1 polymer ?
#
loop_
_entity_poly.entity_id
_entity_poly.type
_entity_poly.pdbx_seq_one_letter_code
_entity_poly.pdbx_strand_id
1 'polypeptide(L)'
;MQPNDHYNPTTYVDEPQTRGRSIEPAPDSLTRAFNDAIRPLHQQIADLKATLDDYASRCESLEAREGDMIAWIDKRGFRADVPSSIAAVMNAEPGAAATLNYQLDRRMTVVNHDLHRLQDNVSNDLPTTTFSEALGAMIPSIRDLAHLPHGSPFAFELLIKLGGNLNSHGGDQSWSNELDQQSRGAFYNKLDDVMVEIVKLRLEDSDPADGPGPTGRHGISQTDAGAHGGHGQGEMWHIGRDIKRLEQTGKFLKTKLGLEQYFPRSLMEMRGGGRCKRLRSCRCRGGVRKW
;
A
#
# COMPACT_ATOMS: atom_id res chain seq x y z
N MET A 1 36.99 -82.17 51.81
CA MET A 1 38.26 -82.48 51.13
C MET A 1 39.15 -81.24 51.21
N GLN A 2 40.10 -81.24 52.13
CA GLN A 2 41.41 -80.59 51.93
C GLN A 2 42.40 -81.75 51.71
N PRO A 3 43.38 -81.62 50.80
CA PRO A 3 44.66 -80.94 51.07
C PRO A 3 45.09 -80.09 49.84
N ASN A 4 46.21 -79.36 49.72
CA ASN A 4 47.51 -79.46 50.36
C ASN A 4 48.29 -78.14 50.26
N ASP A 5 48.94 -77.86 51.37
CA ASP A 5 50.15 -77.11 51.67
C ASP A 5 51.19 -76.76 50.57
N HIS A 6 51.72 -75.54 50.77
CA HIS A 6 53.14 -75.17 50.91
C HIS A 6 54.15 -75.29 49.75
N TYR A 7 54.88 -74.16 49.63
CA TYR A 7 56.33 -74.00 49.42
C TYR A 7 56.84 -73.69 48.00
N ASN A 8 57.40 -72.48 47.91
CA ASN A 8 58.20 -71.88 46.83
C ASN A 8 59.68 -72.28 47.01
N PRO A 9 60.48 -72.43 45.94
CA PRO A 9 61.63 -71.52 45.86
C PRO A 9 62.10 -71.15 44.44
N THR A 10 62.44 -69.86 44.30
CA THR A 10 63.54 -69.29 43.50
C THR A 10 63.81 -69.81 42.09
N THR A 11 63.64 -68.90 41.11
CA THR A 11 64.78 -68.57 40.24
C THR A 11 64.97 -67.05 40.24
N TYR A 12 66.01 -66.64 40.96
CA TYR A 12 66.72 -65.39 40.73
C TYR A 12 67.32 -65.49 39.33
N VAL A 13 66.94 -64.62 38.40
CA VAL A 13 67.80 -64.27 37.28
C VAL A 13 68.05 -62.78 37.41
N ASP A 14 69.30 -62.51 37.77
CA ASP A 14 69.86 -61.18 37.91
C ASP A 14 70.08 -60.56 36.52
N GLU A 15 69.80 -59.26 36.46
CA GLU A 15 70.32 -58.25 35.53
C GLU A 15 69.82 -58.18 34.06
N PRO A 16 69.86 -56.98 33.42
CA PRO A 16 70.33 -55.69 33.94
C PRO A 16 69.24 -54.63 34.01
N GLN A 17 69.39 -53.77 35.03
CA GLN A 17 68.78 -52.44 35.09
C GLN A 17 69.14 -51.65 33.82
N THR A 18 68.27 -51.70 32.83
CA THR A 18 68.17 -50.60 31.87
C THR A 18 67.57 -49.45 32.65
N ARG A 19 68.42 -48.44 32.92
CA ARG A 19 68.02 -47.11 33.37
C ARG A 19 66.98 -46.57 32.39
N GLY A 20 65.72 -46.91 32.63
CA GLY A 20 64.58 -46.19 32.09
C GLY A 20 64.68 -44.80 32.69
N ARG A 21 65.27 -43.87 31.93
CA ARG A 21 65.04 -42.45 32.12
C ARG A 21 63.55 -42.31 32.41
N SER A 22 63.20 -41.75 33.57
CA SER A 22 61.90 -41.12 33.73
C SER A 22 61.79 -40.16 32.55
N ILE A 23 61.02 -40.54 31.53
CA ILE A 23 60.51 -39.58 30.57
C ILE A 23 59.53 -38.76 31.41
N GLU A 24 60.05 -37.71 32.05
CA GLU A 24 59.20 -36.64 32.53
C GLU A 24 58.35 -36.20 31.34
N PRO A 25 57.01 -36.28 31.43
CA PRO A 25 56.19 -35.68 30.40
C PRO A 25 56.34 -34.16 30.54
N ALA A 26 57.25 -33.57 29.77
CA ALA A 26 57.23 -32.14 29.50
C ALA A 26 57.17 -31.95 27.98
N PRO A 27 56.26 -31.10 27.46
CA PRO A 27 55.84 -29.87 28.11
C PRO A 27 54.31 -29.69 28.13
N ASP A 28 53.70 -29.92 29.28
CA ASP A 28 52.38 -29.36 29.58
C ASP A 28 52.43 -27.80 29.62
N SER A 29 53.64 -27.20 29.60
CA SER A 29 53.86 -25.75 29.58
C SER A 29 53.55 -25.08 28.25
N LEU A 30 53.86 -25.71 27.10
CA LEU A 30 53.51 -25.17 25.77
C LEU A 30 52.01 -25.26 25.52
N THR A 31 51.41 -26.39 25.89
CA THR A 31 49.96 -26.59 25.84
C THR A 31 49.23 -25.65 26.79
N ARG A 32 49.73 -25.45 28.03
CA ARG A 32 49.18 -24.47 28.97
C ARG A 32 49.33 -23.04 28.45
N ALA A 33 50.50 -22.64 27.95
CA ALA A 33 50.72 -21.30 27.40
C ALA A 33 49.85 -21.01 26.18
N PHE A 34 49.67 -21.99 25.29
CA PHE A 34 48.76 -21.91 24.14
C PHE A 34 47.31 -21.80 24.59
N ASN A 35 46.88 -22.63 25.55
CA ASN A 35 45.53 -22.58 26.10
C ASN A 35 45.25 -21.26 26.84
N ASP A 36 46.22 -20.73 27.58
CA ASP A 36 46.12 -19.43 28.25
C ASP A 36 46.07 -18.27 27.24
N ALA A 37 46.79 -18.37 26.11
CA ALA A 37 46.76 -17.39 25.03
C ALA A 37 45.46 -17.43 24.21
N ILE A 38 44.83 -18.60 24.04
CA ILE A 38 43.58 -18.76 23.30
C ILE A 38 42.35 -18.44 24.15
N ARG A 39 42.40 -18.64 25.47
CA ARG A 39 41.29 -18.34 26.38
C ARG A 39 40.67 -16.94 26.19
N PRO A 40 41.43 -15.83 26.08
CA PRO A 40 40.84 -14.52 25.83
C PRO A 40 40.17 -14.42 24.45
N LEU A 41 40.67 -15.10 23.42
CA LEU A 41 40.04 -15.12 22.09
C LEU A 41 38.73 -15.91 22.13
N HIS A 42 38.68 -17.04 22.83
CA HIS A 42 37.43 -17.76 23.06
C HIS A 42 36.40 -16.93 23.84
N GLN A 43 36.86 -16.18 24.85
CA GLN A 43 35.99 -15.27 25.59
C GLN A 43 35.44 -14.17 24.68
N GLN A 44 36.30 -13.52 23.87
CA GLN A 44 35.88 -12.50 22.90
C GLN A 44 34.88 -13.07 21.89
N ILE A 45 35.08 -14.30 21.40
CA ILE A 45 34.14 -14.97 20.51
C ILE A 45 32.80 -15.22 21.21
N ALA A 46 32.81 -15.64 22.47
CA ALA A 46 31.59 -15.85 23.25
C ALA A 46 30.84 -14.53 23.48
N ASP A 47 31.56 -13.46 23.85
CA ASP A 47 30.98 -12.14 24.09
C ASP A 47 30.40 -11.53 22.80
N LEU A 48 31.10 -11.66 21.67
CA LEU A 48 30.62 -11.19 20.36
C LEU A 48 29.40 -11.98 19.90
N LYS A 49 29.35 -13.29 20.13
CA LYS A 49 28.16 -14.11 19.83
C LYS A 49 26.96 -13.69 20.66
N ALA A 50 27.13 -13.52 21.96
CA ALA A 50 26.07 -13.04 22.84
C ALA A 50 25.55 -11.65 22.41
N THR A 51 26.46 -10.77 21.97
CA THR A 51 26.11 -9.45 21.45
C THR A 51 25.35 -9.54 20.11
N LEU A 52 25.75 -10.44 19.22
CA LEU A 52 25.03 -10.67 17.96
C LEU A 52 23.62 -11.23 18.20
N ASP A 53 23.47 -12.15 19.15
CA ASP A 53 22.16 -12.71 19.51
C ASP A 53 21.24 -11.63 20.11
N ASP A 54 21.77 -10.72 20.94
CA ASP A 54 21.04 -9.57 21.47
C ASP A 54 20.60 -8.61 20.35
N TYR A 55 21.51 -8.29 19.41
CA TYR A 55 21.16 -7.46 18.25
C TYR A 55 20.12 -8.11 17.36
N ALA A 56 20.20 -9.43 17.12
CA ALA A 56 19.21 -10.16 16.35
C ALA A 56 17.82 -10.09 17.02
N SER A 57 17.74 -10.34 18.32
CA SER A 57 16.50 -10.23 19.08
C SER A 57 15.93 -8.80 19.06
N ARG A 58 16.80 -7.79 19.14
CA ARG A 58 16.39 -6.39 19.04
C ARG A 58 15.85 -6.03 17.66
N CYS A 59 16.46 -6.53 16.58
CA CYS A 59 15.95 -6.35 15.22
C CYS A 59 14.55 -6.97 15.07
N GLU A 60 14.37 -8.21 15.50
CA GLU A 60 13.05 -8.89 15.46
C GLU A 60 11.98 -8.10 16.23
N SER A 61 12.31 -7.58 17.41
CA SER A 61 11.39 -6.75 18.20
C SER A 61 11.03 -5.44 17.49
N LEU A 62 11.98 -4.80 16.81
CA LEU A 62 11.74 -3.56 16.07
C LEU A 62 10.88 -3.80 14.84
N GLU A 63 11.14 -4.87 14.09
CA GLU A 63 10.34 -5.27 12.91
C GLU A 63 8.90 -5.62 13.31
N ALA A 64 8.70 -6.34 14.42
CA ALA A 64 7.36 -6.62 14.94
C ALA A 64 6.60 -5.33 15.29
N ARG A 65 7.27 -4.38 15.95
CA ARG A 65 6.65 -3.10 16.33
C ARG A 65 6.35 -2.21 15.12
N GLU A 66 7.19 -2.25 14.10
CA GLU A 66 6.94 -1.59 12.82
C GLU A 66 5.70 -2.18 12.14
N GLY A 67 5.60 -3.50 12.07
CA GLY A 67 4.42 -4.20 11.53
C GLY A 67 3.13 -3.85 12.27
N ASP A 68 3.16 -3.84 13.60
CA ASP A 68 2.01 -3.45 14.44
C ASP A 68 1.60 -1.99 14.21
N MET A 69 2.58 -1.09 14.07
CA MET A 69 2.34 0.32 13.78
C MET A 69 1.70 0.49 12.40
N ILE A 70 2.21 -0.18 11.37
CA ILE A 70 1.65 -0.15 10.01
C ILE A 70 0.22 -0.73 10.01
N ALA A 71 -0.01 -1.85 10.68
CA ALA A 71 -1.34 -2.43 10.80
C ALA A 71 -2.32 -1.53 11.57
N TRP A 72 -1.85 -0.79 12.59
CA TRP A 72 -2.65 0.21 13.29
C TRP A 72 -2.97 1.40 12.39
N ILE A 73 -1.99 1.90 11.61
CA ILE A 73 -2.21 2.95 10.62
C ILE A 73 -3.25 2.46 9.61
N ASP A 74 -3.09 1.27 9.04
CA ASP A 74 -4.04 0.76 8.06
C ASP A 74 -5.47 0.66 8.60
N LYS A 75 -5.64 0.29 9.88
CA LYS A 75 -6.94 0.14 10.55
C LYS A 75 -7.53 1.47 11.08
N ARG A 76 -6.69 2.43 11.48
CA ARG A 76 -7.11 3.60 12.28
C ARG A 76 -6.47 4.92 11.87
N GLY A 77 -5.26 4.91 11.30
CA GLY A 77 -4.52 6.11 10.88
C GLY A 77 -4.77 6.45 9.41
N PHE A 78 -4.73 7.74 9.07
CA PHE A 78 -4.77 8.14 7.67
C PHE A 78 -3.36 8.11 7.09
N ARG A 79 -3.22 7.52 5.89
CA ARG A 79 -1.97 7.61 5.10
C ARG A 79 -1.51 9.05 4.83
N ALA A 80 -2.42 10.02 4.88
CA ALA A 80 -2.08 11.44 4.74
C ALA A 80 -1.34 12.02 5.97
N ASP A 81 -1.47 11.38 7.14
CA ASP A 81 -0.91 11.85 8.41
C ASP A 81 0.41 11.14 8.77
N VAL A 82 0.84 10.17 7.96
CA VAL A 82 2.13 9.48 8.17
C VAL A 82 3.26 10.16 7.40
N PRO A 83 4.50 10.14 7.93
CA PRO A 83 5.67 10.62 7.20
C PRO A 83 5.80 10.03 5.79
N SER A 84 6.37 10.81 4.86
CA SER A 84 6.50 10.43 3.45
C SER A 84 7.27 9.11 3.23
N SER A 85 8.23 8.79 4.10
CA SER A 85 8.96 7.53 4.06
C SER A 85 8.06 6.32 4.30
N ILE A 86 7.17 6.40 5.30
CA ILE A 86 6.20 5.34 5.61
C ILE A 86 5.14 5.28 4.51
N ALA A 87 4.65 6.44 4.03
CA ALA A 87 3.72 6.49 2.91
C ALA A 87 4.29 5.80 1.66
N ALA A 88 5.58 5.97 1.37
CA ALA A 88 6.24 5.30 0.24
C ALA A 88 6.23 3.78 0.38
N VAL A 89 6.55 3.24 1.57
CA VAL A 89 6.49 1.80 1.85
C VAL A 89 5.06 1.29 1.70
N MET A 90 4.09 1.97 2.32
CA MET A 90 2.67 1.60 2.24
C MET A 90 2.09 1.66 0.82
N ASN A 91 2.64 2.52 -0.05
CA ASN A 91 2.24 2.64 -1.45
C ASN A 91 2.87 1.57 -2.34
N ALA A 92 3.99 0.97 -1.92
CA ALA A 92 4.63 -0.14 -2.60
C ALA A 92 3.93 -1.48 -2.33
N GLU A 93 3.15 -1.58 -1.25
CA GLU A 93 2.42 -2.80 -0.88
C GLU A 93 1.36 -3.20 -1.93
N PRO A 94 1.23 -4.50 -2.24
CA PRO A 94 0.12 -5.01 -3.04
C PRO A 94 -1.22 -4.65 -2.39
N GLY A 95 -2.13 -4.04 -3.16
CA GLY A 95 -3.44 -3.62 -2.66
C GLY A 95 -3.45 -2.28 -1.93
N ALA A 96 -2.35 -1.53 -1.93
CA ALA A 96 -2.27 -0.16 -1.39
C ALA A 96 -3.45 0.74 -1.81
N ALA A 97 -3.86 0.65 -3.09
CA ALA A 97 -4.99 1.41 -3.62
C ALA A 97 -6.32 1.05 -2.94
N ALA A 98 -6.59 -0.25 -2.70
CA ALA A 98 -7.81 -0.69 -2.05
C ALA A 98 -7.84 -0.23 -0.57
N THR A 99 -6.72 -0.33 0.12
CA THR A 99 -6.59 0.13 1.51
C THR A 99 -6.79 1.63 1.63
N LEU A 100 -6.14 2.44 0.78
CA LEU A 100 -6.32 3.89 0.77
C LEU A 100 -7.75 4.28 0.39
N ASN A 101 -8.36 3.62 -0.59
CA ASN A 101 -9.76 3.82 -0.94
C ASN A 101 -10.69 3.60 0.26
N TYR A 102 -10.51 2.49 1.00
CA TYR A 102 -11.29 2.21 2.21
C TYR A 102 -11.13 3.30 3.28
N GLN A 103 -9.90 3.76 3.52
CA GLN A 103 -9.63 4.83 4.48
C GLN A 103 -10.30 6.15 4.08
N LEU A 104 -10.19 6.54 2.81
CA LEU A 104 -10.80 7.76 2.29
C LEU A 104 -12.32 7.70 2.32
N ASP A 105 -12.93 6.55 2.01
CA ASP A 105 -14.38 6.38 2.07
C ASP A 105 -14.92 6.52 3.50
N ARG A 106 -14.21 5.93 4.47
CA ARG A 106 -14.54 6.09 5.89
C ARG A 106 -14.39 7.55 6.34
N ARG A 107 -13.31 8.23 5.93
CA ARG A 107 -13.10 9.65 6.23
C ARG A 107 -14.22 10.51 5.68
N MET A 108 -14.56 10.30 4.41
CA MET A 108 -15.65 10.98 3.73
C MET A 108 -16.95 10.86 4.52
N THR A 109 -17.25 9.65 4.98
CA THR A 109 -18.45 9.36 5.77
C THR A 109 -18.44 10.09 7.10
N VAL A 110 -17.31 10.08 7.82
CA VAL A 110 -17.15 10.78 9.10
C VAL A 110 -17.27 12.30 8.93
N VAL A 111 -16.53 12.88 7.98
CA VAL A 111 -16.55 14.32 7.71
C VAL A 111 -17.97 14.76 7.32
N ASN A 112 -18.64 14.02 6.44
CA ASN A 112 -20.00 14.37 6.03
C ASN A 112 -20.99 14.29 7.21
N HIS A 113 -20.86 13.26 8.06
CA HIS A 113 -21.65 13.13 9.27
C HIS A 113 -21.42 14.29 10.24
N ASP A 114 -20.17 14.67 10.47
CA ASP A 114 -19.79 15.76 11.38
C ASP A 114 -20.26 17.11 10.86
N LEU A 115 -20.20 17.35 9.54
CA LEU A 115 -20.73 18.58 8.93
C LEU A 115 -22.24 18.71 9.13
N HIS A 116 -23.00 17.63 8.92
CA HIS A 116 -24.44 17.63 9.20
C HIS A 116 -24.74 17.78 10.69
N ARG A 117 -23.95 17.15 11.56
CA ARG A 117 -24.08 17.35 13.02
C ARG A 117 -23.80 18.80 13.43
N LEU A 118 -22.81 19.45 12.84
CA LEU A 118 -22.50 20.85 13.12
C LEU A 118 -23.62 21.76 12.64
N GLN A 119 -24.21 21.44 11.49
CA GLN A 119 -25.39 22.14 11.01
C GLN A 119 -26.58 21.97 11.98
N ASP A 120 -26.86 20.74 12.42
CA ASP A 120 -28.00 20.47 13.31
C ASP A 120 -27.83 21.07 14.71
N ASN A 121 -26.60 21.11 15.25
CA ASN A 121 -26.35 21.47 16.65
C ASN A 121 -25.81 22.90 16.87
N VAL A 122 -25.13 23.48 15.87
CA VAL A 122 -24.41 24.76 16.03
C VAL A 122 -25.03 25.86 15.18
N SER A 123 -25.35 25.59 13.91
CA SER A 123 -25.96 26.57 13.01
C SER A 123 -26.88 25.89 12.01
N ASN A 124 -28.18 26.16 12.12
CA ASN A 124 -29.22 25.62 11.22
C ASN A 124 -28.92 25.87 9.72
N ASP A 125 -28.04 26.83 9.42
CA ASP A 125 -27.54 27.09 8.08
C ASP A 125 -26.00 27.18 8.12
N LEU A 126 -25.33 26.09 7.78
CA LEU A 126 -23.87 26.09 7.62
C LEU A 126 -23.57 26.52 6.17
N PRO A 127 -22.73 27.54 5.94
CA PRO A 127 -22.44 28.02 4.59
C PRO A 127 -21.93 26.92 3.67
N THR A 128 -22.30 26.98 2.38
CA THR A 128 -21.82 26.03 1.38
C THR A 128 -20.29 26.07 1.24
N THR A 129 -19.68 27.23 1.50
CA THR A 129 -18.22 27.39 1.56
C THR A 129 -17.59 26.41 2.55
N THR A 130 -18.10 26.34 3.78
CA THR A 130 -17.59 25.44 4.83
C THR A 130 -17.67 23.98 4.41
N PHE A 131 -18.79 23.55 3.82
CA PHE A 131 -18.92 22.20 3.26
C PHE A 131 -17.91 21.97 2.15
N SER A 132 -17.80 22.90 1.19
CA SER A 132 -16.89 22.76 0.05
C SER A 132 -15.41 22.74 0.44
N GLU A 133 -15.02 23.48 1.49
CA GLU A 133 -13.65 23.51 2.03
C GLU A 133 -13.32 22.20 2.75
N ALA A 134 -14.19 21.75 3.66
CA ALA A 134 -13.99 20.51 4.41
C ALA A 134 -13.96 19.28 3.48
N LEU A 135 -14.88 19.23 2.51
CA LEU A 135 -14.89 18.20 1.48
C LEU A 135 -13.68 18.32 0.54
N GLY A 136 -13.30 19.53 0.17
CA GLY A 136 -12.18 19.83 -0.72
C GLY A 136 -10.82 19.40 -0.16
N ALA A 137 -10.68 19.34 1.17
CA ALA A 137 -9.46 18.87 1.83
C ALA A 137 -9.11 17.41 1.50
N MET A 138 -10.06 16.60 1.01
CA MET A 138 -9.81 15.22 0.60
C MET A 138 -9.30 15.08 -0.84
N ILE A 139 -9.39 16.14 -1.66
CA ILE A 139 -9.01 16.10 -3.08
C ILE A 139 -7.54 15.66 -3.29
N PRO A 140 -6.54 16.18 -2.54
CA PRO A 140 -5.15 15.75 -2.72
C PRO A 140 -4.98 14.24 -2.50
N SER A 141 -5.59 13.68 -1.46
CA SER A 141 -5.46 12.24 -1.18
C SER A 141 -6.20 11.37 -2.20
N ILE A 142 -7.31 11.86 -2.79
CA ILE A 142 -7.97 11.17 -3.91
C ILE A 142 -7.08 11.21 -5.16
N ARG A 143 -6.35 12.31 -5.40
CA ARG A 143 -5.34 12.37 -6.47
C ARG A 143 -4.20 11.40 -6.21
N ASP A 144 -3.69 11.31 -4.97
CA ASP A 144 -2.63 10.34 -4.62
C ASP A 144 -3.10 8.90 -4.86
N LEU A 145 -4.35 8.59 -4.49
CA LEU A 145 -4.96 7.30 -4.79
C LEU A 145 -4.96 6.98 -6.29
N ALA A 146 -5.23 7.97 -7.15
CA ALA A 146 -5.25 7.75 -8.59
C ALA A 146 -3.90 7.32 -9.18
N HIS A 147 -2.80 7.72 -8.54
CA HIS A 147 -1.43 7.40 -8.96
C HIS A 147 -0.92 6.07 -8.42
N LEU A 148 -1.66 5.44 -7.50
CA LEU A 148 -1.33 4.08 -7.08
C LEU A 148 -1.65 3.08 -8.19
N PRO A 149 -0.90 1.98 -8.29
CA PRO A 149 -1.23 0.90 -9.22
C PRO A 149 -2.69 0.45 -9.05
N HIS A 150 -3.45 0.48 -10.15
CA HIS A 150 -4.89 0.17 -10.18
C HIS A 150 -5.77 1.08 -9.30
N GLY A 151 -5.28 2.27 -8.94
CA GLY A 151 -5.98 3.24 -8.09
C GLY A 151 -6.93 4.18 -8.84
N SER A 152 -6.70 4.38 -10.14
CA SER A 152 -7.52 5.27 -10.99
C SER A 152 -9.04 4.95 -10.99
N PRO A 153 -9.52 3.69 -10.92
CA PRO A 153 -10.95 3.40 -10.82
C PRO A 153 -11.55 3.79 -9.47
N PHE A 154 -10.82 3.58 -8.38
CA PHE A 154 -11.26 3.95 -7.03
C PHE A 154 -11.34 5.47 -6.89
N ALA A 155 -10.31 6.18 -7.34
CA ALA A 155 -10.26 7.63 -7.30
C ALA A 155 -11.42 8.26 -8.11
N PHE A 156 -11.73 7.70 -9.28
CA PHE A 156 -12.85 8.14 -10.12
C PHE A 156 -14.19 8.08 -9.38
N GLU A 157 -14.50 6.95 -8.74
CA GLU A 157 -15.76 6.80 -7.99
C GLU A 157 -15.80 7.69 -6.73
N LEU A 158 -14.69 7.78 -5.99
CA LEU A 158 -14.61 8.64 -4.81
C LEU A 158 -14.79 10.12 -5.14
N LEU A 159 -14.25 10.60 -6.26
CA LEU A 159 -14.39 12.00 -6.65
C LEU A 159 -15.84 12.33 -7.05
N ILE A 160 -16.56 11.38 -7.65
CA ILE A 160 -18.00 11.52 -7.94
C ILE A 160 -18.81 11.51 -6.64
N LYS A 161 -18.50 10.61 -5.71
CA LYS A 161 -19.13 10.55 -4.38
C LYS A 161 -18.95 11.86 -3.62
N LEU A 162 -17.75 12.43 -3.66
CA LEU A 162 -17.43 13.73 -3.07
C LEU A 162 -18.30 14.86 -3.64
N GLY A 163 -18.46 14.91 -4.97
CA GLY A 163 -19.37 15.85 -5.62
C GLY A 163 -20.85 15.62 -5.24
N GLY A 164 -21.25 14.36 -5.05
CA GLY A 164 -22.58 13.97 -4.58
C GLY A 164 -22.90 14.46 -3.16
N ASN A 165 -21.93 14.37 -2.24
CA ASN A 165 -22.11 14.84 -0.86
C ASN A 165 -22.37 16.35 -0.78
N LEU A 166 -21.72 17.15 -1.63
CA LEU A 166 -22.02 18.58 -1.70
C LEU A 166 -23.41 18.84 -2.31
N ASN A 167 -23.87 18.00 -3.24
CA ASN A 167 -25.21 18.11 -3.82
C ASN A 167 -26.34 17.79 -2.84
N SER A 168 -26.08 16.96 -1.83
CA SER A 168 -27.02 16.73 -0.73
C SER A 168 -27.03 17.86 0.30
N HIS A 169 -26.07 18.79 0.26
CA HIS A 169 -26.07 19.98 1.10
C HIS A 169 -26.93 21.10 0.48
N GLY A 170 -27.60 21.89 1.32
CA GLY A 170 -28.48 22.98 0.92
C GLY A 170 -29.91 22.50 0.65
N GLY A 171 -30.87 22.95 1.45
CA GLY A 171 -32.30 22.77 1.16
C GLY A 171 -32.78 23.72 0.06
N ASP A 172 -34.08 23.69 -0.25
CA ASP A 172 -34.73 24.47 -1.33
C ASP A 172 -34.43 25.98 -1.38
N GLN A 173 -33.88 26.56 -0.30
CA GLN A 173 -33.53 27.99 -0.23
C GLN A 173 -32.05 28.31 -0.53
N SER A 174 -31.12 27.36 -0.44
CA SER A 174 -29.68 27.60 -0.73
C SER A 174 -29.43 27.77 -2.25
N TRP A 175 -30.35 27.31 -3.09
CA TRP A 175 -30.17 27.22 -4.53
C TRP A 175 -30.24 28.56 -5.28
N SER A 176 -30.71 29.63 -4.64
CA SER A 176 -30.82 30.98 -5.23
C SER A 176 -29.76 31.96 -4.74
N ASN A 177 -28.92 31.57 -3.77
CA ASN A 177 -27.85 32.42 -3.25
C ASN A 177 -26.64 32.41 -4.20
N GLU A 178 -26.32 33.58 -4.76
CA GLU A 178 -25.22 33.76 -5.72
C GLU A 178 -23.86 33.33 -5.13
N LEU A 179 -23.63 33.57 -3.84
CA LEU A 179 -22.38 33.17 -3.17
C LEU A 179 -22.26 31.65 -3.04
N ASP A 180 -23.37 30.96 -2.76
CA ASP A 180 -23.40 29.50 -2.70
C ASP A 180 -23.18 28.90 -4.10
N GLN A 181 -23.81 29.48 -5.13
CA GLN A 181 -23.60 29.06 -6.52
C GLN A 181 -22.15 29.24 -6.94
N GLN A 182 -21.53 30.38 -6.61
CA GLN A 182 -20.11 30.63 -6.90
C GLN A 182 -19.21 29.61 -6.19
N SER A 183 -19.51 29.30 -4.92
CA SER A 183 -18.74 28.34 -4.11
C SER A 183 -18.84 26.92 -4.68
N ARG A 184 -20.04 26.49 -5.08
CA ARG A 184 -20.27 25.21 -5.76
C ARG A 184 -19.56 25.17 -7.11
N GLY A 185 -19.66 26.22 -7.91
CA GLY A 185 -18.98 26.33 -9.20
C GLY A 185 -17.46 26.20 -9.05
N ALA A 186 -16.87 26.93 -8.10
CA ALA A 186 -15.44 26.84 -7.79
C ALA A 186 -15.03 25.43 -7.33
N PHE A 187 -15.86 24.77 -6.52
CA PHE A 187 -15.62 23.40 -6.10
C PHE A 187 -15.68 22.41 -7.26
N TYR A 188 -16.71 22.47 -8.11
CA TYR A 188 -16.83 21.58 -9.28
C TYR A 188 -15.73 21.82 -10.32
N ASN A 189 -15.25 23.05 -10.48
CA ASN A 189 -14.09 23.32 -11.33
C ASN A 189 -12.84 22.61 -10.80
N LYS A 190 -12.57 22.66 -9.49
CA LYS A 190 -11.47 21.92 -8.86
C LYS A 190 -11.63 20.41 -9.02
N LEU A 191 -12.86 19.90 -8.88
CA LEU A 191 -13.12 18.48 -9.12
C LEU A 191 -12.86 18.11 -10.59
N ASP A 192 -13.28 18.93 -11.56
CA ASP A 192 -13.07 18.64 -12.98
C ASP A 192 -11.59 18.65 -13.37
N ASP A 193 -10.78 19.53 -12.77
CA ASP A 193 -9.31 19.51 -12.95
C ASP A 193 -8.70 18.15 -12.57
N VAL A 194 -9.09 17.62 -11.42
CA VAL A 194 -8.59 16.34 -10.91
C VAL A 194 -9.21 15.17 -11.67
N MET A 195 -10.48 15.27 -12.05
CA MET A 195 -11.17 14.21 -12.80
C MET A 195 -10.56 14.03 -14.19
N VAL A 196 -10.14 15.11 -14.86
CA VAL A 196 -9.41 15.03 -16.14
C VAL A 196 -8.14 14.19 -16.00
N GLU A 197 -7.38 14.42 -14.94
CA GLU A 197 -6.16 13.68 -14.61
C GLU A 197 -6.46 12.19 -14.37
N ILE A 198 -7.45 11.88 -13.51
CA ILE A 198 -7.88 10.51 -13.23
C ILE A 198 -8.35 9.78 -14.49
N VAL A 199 -9.14 10.46 -15.33
CA VAL A 199 -9.65 9.91 -16.59
C VAL A 199 -8.50 9.56 -17.53
N LYS A 200 -7.46 10.39 -17.61
CA LYS A 200 -6.27 10.12 -18.43
C LYS A 200 -5.54 8.87 -17.94
N LEU A 201 -5.24 8.80 -16.65
CA LEU A 201 -4.62 7.63 -16.02
C LEU A 201 -5.45 6.36 -16.27
N ARG A 202 -6.77 6.44 -16.09
CA ARG A 202 -7.65 5.28 -16.31
C ARG A 202 -7.74 4.85 -17.76
N LEU A 203 -7.67 5.79 -18.71
CA LEU A 203 -7.60 5.48 -20.15
C LEU A 203 -6.29 4.76 -20.48
N GLU A 204 -5.17 5.17 -19.87
CA GLU A 204 -3.86 4.54 -20.02
C GLU A 204 -3.85 3.13 -19.43
N ASP A 205 -4.38 2.95 -18.20
CA ASP A 205 -4.54 1.64 -17.54
C ASP A 205 -5.42 0.66 -18.34
N SER A 206 -6.36 1.19 -19.14
CA SER A 206 -7.31 0.41 -19.94
C SER A 206 -6.79 0.07 -21.34
N ASP A 207 -5.61 0.56 -21.76
CA ASP A 207 -5.04 0.31 -23.08
C ASP A 207 -4.03 -0.86 -23.02
N PRO A 208 -4.36 -2.05 -23.56
CA PRO A 208 -3.44 -3.17 -23.58
C PRO A 208 -2.39 -2.95 -24.68
N ALA A 209 -1.36 -2.17 -24.39
CA ALA A 209 -0.18 -2.08 -25.26
C ALA A 209 0.80 -3.21 -24.92
N ASP A 210 0.84 -4.21 -25.81
CA ASP A 210 1.88 -5.22 -26.03
C ASP A 210 2.11 -6.35 -24.98
N GLY A 211 1.44 -7.48 -25.22
CA GLY A 211 1.89 -8.80 -24.77
C GLY A 211 1.13 -9.93 -25.49
N PRO A 212 1.79 -10.97 -26.05
CA PRO A 212 1.10 -12.11 -26.63
C PRO A 212 0.43 -12.89 -25.50
N GLY A 213 -0.90 -13.00 -25.55
CA GLY A 213 -1.67 -13.65 -24.49
C GLY A 213 -1.21 -15.10 -24.25
N PRO A 214 -1.01 -15.53 -23.00
CA PRO A 214 -0.94 -16.95 -22.72
C PRO A 214 -2.38 -17.48 -22.70
N THR A 215 -2.69 -18.32 -23.66
CA THR A 215 -3.79 -19.28 -23.57
C THR A 215 -3.60 -20.12 -22.30
N GLY A 216 -4.36 -19.80 -21.25
CA GLY A 216 -4.25 -20.45 -19.94
C GLY A 216 -5.63 -20.66 -19.32
N ARG A 217 -6.28 -21.75 -19.75
CA ARG A 217 -7.55 -22.25 -19.22
C ARG A 217 -7.31 -22.85 -17.83
N HIS A 218 -7.61 -22.14 -16.76
CA HIS A 218 -7.80 -22.74 -15.43
C HIS A 218 -8.98 -22.10 -14.72
N GLY A 219 -10.05 -22.88 -14.56
CA GLY A 219 -11.14 -22.54 -13.66
C GLY A 219 -10.77 -22.92 -12.23
N ILE A 220 -11.06 -22.03 -11.28
CA ILE A 220 -11.16 -22.36 -9.85
C ILE A 220 -12.32 -21.56 -9.24
N SER A 221 -13.31 -22.34 -8.81
CA SER A 221 -14.18 -22.26 -7.65
C SER A 221 -14.56 -20.90 -7.03
N GLN A 222 -15.86 -20.67 -7.12
CA GLN A 222 -16.71 -19.78 -6.36
C GLN A 222 -16.77 -20.18 -4.88
N THR A 223 -16.48 -19.25 -3.96
CA THR A 223 -17.03 -19.26 -2.59
C THR A 223 -17.32 -17.83 -2.14
N ASP A 224 -18.57 -17.64 -1.69
CA ASP A 224 -19.16 -16.43 -1.14
C ASP A 224 -18.49 -15.93 0.16
N ALA A 225 -18.38 -14.59 0.30
CA ALA A 225 -18.79 -13.84 1.50
C ALA A 225 -18.46 -12.34 1.38
N GLY A 226 -19.44 -11.46 1.63
CA GLY A 226 -19.22 -10.09 2.11
C GLY A 226 -19.54 -8.96 1.14
N ALA A 227 -20.75 -8.44 1.22
CA ALA A 227 -21.23 -7.27 0.47
C ALA A 227 -20.58 -5.96 0.93
N HIS A 228 -19.56 -5.50 0.19
CA HIS A 228 -19.26 -4.08 -0.01
C HIS A 228 -18.75 -3.95 -1.45
N GLY A 229 -19.36 -3.05 -2.24
CA GLY A 229 -19.23 -2.97 -3.70
C GLY A 229 -17.78 -3.00 -4.20
N GLY A 230 -17.34 -4.19 -4.63
CA GLY A 230 -16.02 -4.42 -5.19
C GLY A 230 -15.99 -4.09 -6.68
N HIS A 231 -15.63 -2.85 -7.00
CA HIS A 231 -15.11 -2.50 -8.32
C HIS A 231 -13.61 -2.28 -8.17
N GLY A 232 -12.81 -3.33 -8.40
CA GLY A 232 -11.38 -3.23 -8.08
C GLY A 232 -10.40 -4.00 -8.96
N GLN A 233 -10.74 -5.17 -9.48
CA GLN A 233 -9.77 -5.94 -10.28
C GLN A 233 -10.50 -6.69 -11.41
N GLY A 234 -10.26 -6.28 -12.65
CA GLY A 234 -10.67 -7.02 -13.86
C GLY A 234 -11.95 -6.58 -14.58
N GLU A 235 -12.70 -5.59 -14.08
CA GLU A 235 -13.88 -5.11 -14.80
C GLU A 235 -13.48 -4.11 -15.89
N MET A 236 -13.73 -4.47 -17.16
CA MET A 236 -13.49 -3.60 -18.30
C MET A 236 -14.25 -2.26 -18.12
N TRP A 237 -13.53 -1.14 -18.17
CA TRP A 237 -14.15 0.15 -17.92
C TRP A 237 -15.25 0.47 -18.96
N HIS A 238 -16.49 0.53 -18.49
CA HIS A 238 -17.66 0.88 -19.29
C HIS A 238 -17.82 2.39 -19.46
N ILE A 239 -16.86 3.03 -20.15
CA ILE A 239 -16.80 4.49 -20.33
C ILE A 239 -18.11 5.12 -20.81
N GLY A 240 -18.85 4.44 -21.69
CA GLY A 240 -20.14 4.93 -22.18
C GLY A 240 -21.26 4.96 -21.13
N ARG A 241 -21.21 4.07 -20.13
CA ARG A 241 -22.12 4.08 -18.98
C ARG A 241 -21.81 5.28 -18.09
N ASP A 242 -20.53 5.53 -17.83
CA ASP A 242 -20.10 6.63 -16.96
C ASP A 242 -20.32 8.01 -17.58
N ILE A 243 -20.11 8.16 -18.89
CA ILE A 243 -20.48 9.39 -19.62
C ILE A 243 -21.97 9.69 -19.41
N LYS A 244 -22.85 8.70 -19.61
CA LYS A 244 -24.29 8.88 -19.42
C LYS A 244 -24.64 9.23 -17.96
N ARG A 245 -24.00 8.57 -17.00
CA ARG A 245 -24.19 8.85 -15.56
C ARG A 245 -23.84 10.31 -15.24
N LEU A 246 -22.66 10.78 -15.67
CA LEU A 246 -22.21 12.15 -15.45
C LEU A 246 -23.11 13.17 -16.15
N GLU A 247 -23.53 12.93 -17.39
CA GLU A 247 -24.46 13.80 -18.11
C GLU A 247 -25.83 13.89 -17.42
N GLN A 248 -26.35 12.77 -16.91
CA GLN A 248 -27.61 12.74 -16.20
C GLN A 248 -27.54 13.56 -14.90
N THR A 249 -26.45 13.40 -14.13
CA THR A 249 -26.20 14.25 -12.96
C THR A 249 -26.06 15.71 -13.37
N GLY A 250 -25.31 16.02 -14.42
CA GLY A 250 -25.15 17.40 -14.89
C GLY A 250 -26.47 18.06 -15.30
N LYS A 251 -27.38 17.33 -15.95
CA LYS A 251 -28.72 17.83 -16.27
C LYS A 251 -29.53 18.15 -15.01
N PHE A 252 -29.47 17.28 -14.00
CA PHE A 252 -30.12 17.52 -12.71
C PHE A 252 -29.56 18.78 -12.05
N LEU A 253 -28.23 18.91 -11.96
CA LEU A 253 -27.57 20.06 -11.35
C LEU A 253 -27.82 21.36 -12.10
N LYS A 254 -27.87 21.33 -13.42
CA LYS A 254 -28.24 22.51 -14.22
C LYS A 254 -29.67 22.96 -13.95
N THR A 255 -30.61 22.00 -13.92
CA THR A 255 -32.04 22.29 -13.73
C THR A 255 -32.34 22.76 -12.32
N LYS A 256 -31.68 22.18 -11.31
CA LYS A 256 -31.97 22.43 -9.90
C LYS A 256 -31.08 23.50 -9.28
N LEU A 257 -29.80 23.57 -9.68
CA LEU A 257 -28.77 24.38 -9.00
C LEU A 257 -28.21 25.51 -9.87
N GLY A 258 -28.67 25.66 -11.12
CA GLY A 258 -28.11 26.63 -12.05
C GLY A 258 -26.67 26.35 -12.48
N LEU A 259 -26.08 25.21 -12.08
CA LEU A 259 -24.72 24.83 -12.46
C LEU A 259 -24.69 24.46 -13.93
N GLU A 260 -24.02 25.28 -14.75
CA GLU A 260 -24.07 25.12 -16.20
C GLU A 260 -23.52 23.77 -16.67
N GLN A 261 -22.48 23.24 -16.03
CA GLN A 261 -21.79 22.02 -16.45
C GLN A 261 -21.21 21.21 -15.28
N TYR A 262 -21.36 19.89 -15.33
CA TYR A 262 -20.79 18.92 -14.38
C TYR A 262 -19.72 18.10 -15.10
N PHE A 263 -18.45 18.26 -14.71
CA PHE A 263 -17.29 17.60 -15.33
C PHE A 263 -17.12 17.81 -16.85
N PRO A 264 -17.24 19.05 -17.38
CA PRO A 264 -17.22 19.27 -18.82
C PRO A 264 -15.93 18.85 -19.51
N ARG A 265 -14.76 19.16 -18.92
CA ARG A 265 -13.47 18.81 -19.52
C ARG A 265 -13.23 17.31 -19.44
N SER A 266 -13.59 16.68 -18.32
CA SER A 266 -13.49 15.23 -18.16
C SER A 266 -14.36 14.50 -19.18
N LEU A 267 -15.60 14.96 -19.42
CA LEU A 267 -16.46 14.41 -20.47
C LEU A 267 -15.86 14.55 -21.86
N MET A 268 -15.16 15.66 -22.17
CA MET A 268 -14.43 15.82 -23.42
C MET A 268 -13.32 14.77 -23.56
N GLU A 269 -12.54 14.55 -22.51
CA GLU A 269 -11.46 13.55 -22.48
C GLU A 269 -12.01 12.13 -22.64
N MET A 270 -13.08 11.78 -21.90
CA MET A 270 -13.73 10.46 -22.00
C MET A 270 -14.26 10.19 -23.41
N ARG A 271 -14.85 11.20 -24.06
CA ARG A 271 -15.34 11.10 -25.46
C ARG A 271 -14.18 11.08 -26.46
N GLY A 272 -13.09 11.79 -26.18
CA GLY A 272 -11.89 11.91 -27.01
C GLY A 272 -11.05 10.64 -27.04
N GLY A 273 -10.85 10.01 -25.87
CA GLY A 273 -10.13 8.75 -25.71
C GLY A 273 -10.77 7.60 -26.51
N GLY A 274 -12.11 7.64 -26.70
CA GLY A 274 -12.81 6.70 -27.59
C GLY A 274 -12.54 6.89 -29.08
N ARG A 275 -12.12 8.10 -29.52
CA ARG A 275 -11.92 8.43 -30.94
C ARG A 275 -10.48 8.25 -31.43
N CYS A 276 -9.48 8.27 -30.54
CA CYS A 276 -8.08 8.05 -30.91
C CYS A 276 -7.78 6.59 -31.35
N LYS A 277 -8.73 5.67 -31.17
CA LYS A 277 -8.61 4.26 -31.56
C LYS A 277 -8.75 4.00 -33.07
N ARG A 278 -9.26 4.94 -33.87
CA ARG A 278 -9.42 4.75 -35.33
C ARG A 278 -8.30 5.30 -36.21
N LEU A 279 -7.43 6.17 -35.68
CA LEU A 279 -6.44 6.87 -36.50
C LEU A 279 -5.02 6.27 -36.44
N ARG A 280 -4.71 5.42 -35.46
CA ARG A 280 -3.37 4.78 -35.36
C ARG A 280 -3.19 3.52 -36.22
N SER A 281 -4.22 3.10 -36.98
CA SER A 281 -4.14 2.00 -37.96
C SER A 281 -3.71 2.49 -39.36
N CYS A 282 -3.78 3.80 -39.64
CA CYS A 282 -3.25 4.36 -40.88
C CYS A 282 -1.74 4.60 -40.76
N ARG A 283 -0.95 3.52 -40.73
CA ARG A 283 0.47 3.60 -41.13
C ARG A 283 0.49 4.04 -42.58
N CYS A 284 0.83 5.31 -42.80
CA CYS A 284 1.23 5.82 -44.10
C CYS A 284 2.32 4.90 -44.66
N ARG A 285 1.98 4.08 -45.65
CA ARG A 285 2.98 3.50 -46.55
C ARG A 285 3.61 4.68 -47.28
N GLY A 286 4.83 5.05 -46.89
CA GLY A 286 5.65 6.01 -47.60
C GLY A 286 5.91 5.51 -49.02
N GLY A 287 5.11 5.99 -49.97
CA GLY A 287 5.41 5.89 -51.38
C GLY A 287 6.53 6.88 -51.71
N VAL A 288 7.74 6.35 -51.88
CA VAL A 288 8.88 7.07 -52.44
C VAL A 288 8.51 7.49 -53.86
N ARG A 289 8.33 8.80 -54.09
CA ARG A 289 8.27 9.35 -55.45
C ARG A 289 9.70 9.41 -55.98
N LYS A 290 9.98 8.66 -57.05
CA LYS A 290 11.15 8.91 -57.90
C LYS A 290 10.81 10.05 -58.86
N TRP A 291 11.82 10.88 -59.09
CA TRP A 291 11.88 11.98 -60.04
C TRP A 291 11.70 11.51 -61.48
#